data_AF-A0A3S4F5Z8-F1
#
_entry.id   AF-A0A3S4F5Z8-F1
#
_cell.length_a   1.000
_cell.length_b   1.000
_cell.length_c   1.000
_cell.angle_alpha   90.00
_cell.angle_beta   90.00
_cell.angle_gamma   90.00
#
_symmetry.space_group_name_H-M   'P 1'
#
loop_
_entity.id
_entity.type
_entity.pdbx_description
1 polymer ?
#
loop_
_entity_poly.entity_id
_entity_poly.type
_entity_poly.pdbx_seq_one_letter_code
_entity_poly.pdbx_strand_id
1 'polypeptide(L)'
;MGESAAKYRASLASSARLTAEVSDLPLAFPAELNGWPDLIAAETRLYKSRRAQLADTEAELRDALASVNKELTITQRLEKAARPVMLKCYACNDKKAI
;
A
#
# COMPACT_ATOMS: atom_id res chain seq x y z
N MET A 1 -37.20 -6.16 21.83
CA MET A 1 -36.11 -6.75 22.67
C MET A 1 -35.06 -7.55 21.88
N GLY A 2 -35.09 -7.60 20.53
CA GLY A 2 -34.07 -8.31 19.73
C GLY A 2 -32.84 -7.48 19.34
N GLU A 3 -32.92 -6.15 19.42
CA GLU A 3 -31.87 -5.24 18.95
C GLU A 3 -30.58 -5.35 19.77
N SER A 4 -30.67 -5.47 21.10
CA SER A 4 -29.50 -5.60 21.97
C SER A 4 -28.71 -6.88 21.71
N ALA A 5 -29.40 -8.00 21.48
CA ALA A 5 -28.76 -9.28 21.15
C ALA A 5 -28.14 -9.25 19.75
N ALA A 6 -28.78 -8.59 18.78
CA ALA A 6 -28.22 -8.39 17.45
C ALA A 6 -26.96 -7.52 17.47
N LYS A 7 -26.99 -6.39 18.22
CA LYS A 7 -25.82 -5.52 18.42
C LYS A 7 -24.67 -6.26 19.10
N TYR A 8 -24.95 -7.03 20.15
CA TYR A 8 -23.95 -7.84 20.83
C TYR A 8 -23.21 -8.79 19.87
N ARG A 9 -23.95 -9.54 19.05
CA ARG A 9 -23.36 -10.47 18.07
C ARG A 9 -22.55 -9.74 17.00
N ALA A 10 -23.05 -8.60 16.51
CA ALA A 10 -22.34 -7.78 15.54
C ALA A 10 -21.01 -7.27 16.12
N SER A 11 -21.03 -6.75 17.35
CA SER A 11 -19.81 -6.32 18.05
C SER A 11 -18.84 -7.47 18.30
N LEU A 12 -19.34 -8.67 18.65
CA LEU A 12 -18.51 -9.86 18.85
C LEU A 12 -17.83 -10.29 17.54
N ALA A 13 -18.58 -10.33 16.43
CA ALA A 13 -18.04 -10.70 15.12
C ALA A 13 -17.00 -9.67 14.62
N SER A 14 -17.30 -8.38 14.77
CA SER A 14 -16.36 -7.30 14.46
C SER A 14 -15.11 -7.36 15.34
N SER A 15 -15.22 -7.67 16.64
CA SER A 15 -14.04 -7.84 17.51
C SER A 15 -13.15 -8.98 17.03
N ALA A 16 -13.74 -10.14 16.70
CA ALA A 16 -12.99 -11.29 16.19
C ALA A 16 -12.24 -10.95 14.89
N ARG A 17 -12.89 -10.22 13.97
CA ARG A 17 -12.26 -9.72 12.75
C ARG A 17 -11.10 -8.78 13.05
N LEU A 18 -11.32 -7.79 13.93
CA LEU A 18 -10.28 -6.81 14.27
C LEU A 18 -9.07 -7.46 14.93
N THR A 19 -9.27 -8.44 15.81
CA THR A 19 -8.17 -9.22 16.39
C THR A 19 -7.39 -9.97 15.32
N ALA A 20 -8.08 -10.61 14.35
CA ALA A 20 -7.42 -11.27 13.23
C ALA A 20 -6.65 -10.29 12.32
N GLU A 21 -7.18 -9.09 12.09
CA GLU A 21 -6.51 -8.04 11.30
C GLU A 21 -5.24 -7.53 11.99
N VAL A 22 -5.28 -7.30 13.31
CA VAL A 22 -4.14 -6.75 14.07
C VAL A 22 -3.06 -7.78 14.35
N SER A 23 -3.46 -9.03 14.63
CA SER A 23 -2.51 -10.10 14.96
C SER A 23 -1.98 -10.84 13.73
N ASP A 24 -2.43 -10.50 12.53
CA ASP A 24 -2.10 -11.23 11.28
C ASP A 24 -2.40 -12.75 11.37
N LEU A 25 -3.38 -13.11 12.20
CA LEU A 25 -3.80 -14.50 12.40
C LEU A 25 -4.97 -14.87 11.50
N PRO A 26 -5.18 -16.17 11.24
CA PRO A 26 -6.37 -16.64 10.54
C PRO A 26 -7.65 -16.19 11.25
N LEU A 27 -8.62 -15.72 10.47
CA LEU A 27 -9.92 -15.31 10.98
C LEU A 27 -10.65 -16.50 11.60
N ALA A 28 -10.91 -16.44 12.90
CA ALA A 28 -11.64 -17.44 13.66
C ALA A 28 -12.78 -16.77 14.44
N PHE A 29 -14.00 -17.28 14.29
CA PHE A 29 -15.17 -16.78 15.01
C PHE A 29 -15.49 -17.69 16.21
N PRO A 30 -15.95 -17.13 17.34
CA PRO A 30 -16.40 -17.93 18.49
C PRO A 30 -17.66 -18.75 18.16
N ALA A 31 -17.82 -19.90 18.83
CA ALA A 31 -18.93 -20.83 18.60
C ALA A 31 -20.32 -20.22 18.82
N GLU A 32 -20.40 -19.16 19.63
CA GLU A 32 -21.60 -18.36 19.85
C GLU A 32 -22.14 -17.71 18.57
N LEU A 33 -21.36 -17.60 17.50
CA LEU A 33 -21.80 -17.03 16.22
C LEU A 33 -22.22 -18.09 15.19
N ASN A 34 -22.09 -19.39 15.49
CA ASN A 34 -22.40 -20.48 14.56
C ASN A 34 -23.87 -20.48 14.08
N GLY A 35 -24.78 -19.90 14.86
CA GLY A 35 -26.19 -19.73 14.48
C GLY A 35 -26.44 -18.63 13.44
N TRP A 36 -25.43 -17.87 13.04
CA TRP A 36 -25.54 -16.71 12.14
C TRP A 36 -24.51 -16.78 10.99
N PRO A 37 -24.63 -17.76 10.09
CA PRO A 37 -23.68 -17.95 8.99
C PRO A 37 -23.60 -16.74 8.05
N ASP A 38 -24.70 -16.01 7.85
CA ASP A 38 -24.72 -14.80 7.01
C ASP A 38 -23.84 -13.68 7.58
N LEU A 39 -23.85 -13.52 8.91
CA LEU A 39 -23.01 -12.54 9.61
C LEU A 39 -21.53 -12.93 9.49
N ILE A 40 -21.22 -14.21 9.71
CA ILE A 40 -19.86 -14.76 9.53
C ILE A 40 -19.39 -14.53 8.09
N ALA A 41 -20.22 -14.82 7.10
CA ALA A 41 -19.89 -14.63 5.69
C ALA A 41 -19.65 -13.16 5.34
N ALA A 42 -20.48 -12.25 5.86
CA ALA A 42 -20.31 -10.81 5.66
C ALA A 42 -18.99 -10.30 6.26
N GLU A 43 -18.69 -10.64 7.51
CA GLU A 43 -17.44 -10.24 8.17
C GLU A 43 -16.21 -10.88 7.53
N THR A 44 -16.33 -12.13 7.05
CA THR A 44 -15.26 -12.79 6.30
C THR A 44 -14.95 -12.09 4.97
N ARG A 45 -15.98 -11.65 4.24
CA ARG A 45 -15.79 -10.84 3.02
C ARG A 45 -15.13 -9.51 3.34
N LEU A 46 -15.55 -8.86 4.43
CA LEU A 46 -14.96 -7.58 4.86
C LEU A 46 -13.49 -7.73 5.24
N TYR A 47 -13.14 -8.77 6.00
CA TYR A 47 -11.75 -9.11 6.35
C TYR A 47 -10.87 -9.26 5.09
N LYS A 48 -11.33 -10.05 4.11
CA LYS A 48 -10.60 -10.25 2.85
C LYS A 48 -10.44 -8.94 2.06
N SER A 49 -11.51 -8.15 1.96
CA SER A 49 -11.48 -6.86 1.26
C SER A 49 -10.49 -5.89 1.89
N ARG A 50 -10.45 -5.81 3.23
CA ARG A 50 -9.53 -4.93 3.95
C ARG A 50 -8.07 -5.33 3.76
N ARG A 51 -7.79 -6.64 3.81
CA ARG A 51 -6.45 -7.18 3.56
C ARG A 51 -5.98 -6.93 2.12
N ALA A 52 -6.85 -7.16 1.14
CA ALA A 52 -6.56 -6.87 -0.25
C ALA A 52 -6.25 -5.37 -0.45
N GLN A 53 -7.10 -4.49 0.07
CA GLN A 53 -6.91 -3.05 -0.05
C GLN A 53 -5.62 -2.53 0.60
N LEU A 54 -5.24 -3.10 1.74
CA LEU A 54 -3.95 -2.79 2.37
C LEU A 54 -2.77 -3.22 1.48
N ALA A 55 -2.82 -4.45 0.94
CA ALA A 55 -1.78 -4.97 0.06
C ALA A 55 -1.67 -4.17 -1.26
N ASP A 56 -2.82 -3.79 -1.83
CA ASP A 56 -2.89 -2.98 -3.04
C ASP A 56 -2.26 -1.59 -2.80
N THR A 57 -2.63 -0.94 -1.68
CA THR A 57 -2.06 0.37 -1.31
C THR A 57 -0.54 0.27 -1.09
N GLU A 58 -0.07 -0.79 -0.44
CA GLU A 58 1.37 -1.01 -0.25
C GLU A 58 2.10 -1.19 -1.58
N ALA A 59 1.52 -1.96 -2.51
CA ALA A 59 2.08 -2.15 -3.85
C ALA A 59 2.15 -0.82 -4.62
N GLU A 60 1.07 -0.04 -4.62
CA GLU A 60 1.00 1.27 -5.27
C GLU A 60 2.06 2.24 -4.73
N LEU A 61 2.25 2.27 -3.40
CA LEU A 61 3.28 3.11 -2.77
C LEU A 61 4.70 2.68 -3.17
N ARG A 62 4.96 1.38 -3.25
CA ARG A 62 6.25 0.85 -3.72
C ARG A 62 6.52 1.21 -5.18
N ASP A 63 5.50 1.14 -6.03
CA ASP A 63 5.60 1.49 -7.44
C ASP A 63 5.82 2.99 -7.64
N ALA A 64 5.15 3.84 -6.86
CA ALA A 64 5.38 5.28 -6.84
C ALA A 64 6.83 5.60 -6.45
N LEU A 65 7.35 4.95 -5.40
CA LEU A 65 8.73 5.13 -4.95
C LEU A 65 9.73 4.66 -6.03
N ALA A 66 9.47 3.53 -6.68
CA ALA A 66 10.30 3.04 -7.78
C ALA A 66 10.31 4.02 -8.96
N SER A 67 9.18 4.65 -9.25
CA SER A 67 9.04 5.64 -10.33
C SER A 67 9.83 6.92 -10.03
N VAL A 68 9.70 7.47 -8.81
CA VAL A 68 10.50 8.63 -8.36
C VAL A 68 12.00 8.33 -8.42
N ASN A 69 12.43 7.13 -8.00
CA ASN A 69 13.84 6.75 -8.07
C ASN A 69 14.36 6.63 -9.52
N LYS A 70 13.52 6.16 -10.46
CA LYS A 70 13.87 6.15 -11.89
C LYS A 70 14.04 7.57 -12.42
N GLU A 71 13.13 8.47 -12.08
CA GLU A 71 13.22 9.89 -12.48
C GLU A 71 14.48 10.55 -11.92
N LEU A 72 14.78 10.35 -10.63
CA LEU A 72 16.00 10.86 -10.01
C LEU A 72 17.28 10.33 -10.70
N THR A 73 17.27 9.06 -11.09
CA THR A 73 18.41 8.46 -11.81
C THR A 73 18.60 9.11 -13.18
N ILE A 74 17.50 9.41 -13.89
CA ILE A 74 17.55 10.08 -15.20
C ILE A 74 18.07 11.51 -15.04
N THR A 75 17.57 12.28 -14.07
CA THR A 75 18.02 13.66 -13.84
C THR A 75 19.50 13.70 -13.46
N GLN A 76 19.96 12.81 -12.57
CA GLN A 76 21.38 12.70 -12.21
C GLN A 76 22.27 12.35 -13.41
N ARG A 77 21.81 11.48 -14.32
CA ARG A 77 22.53 11.16 -15.56
C ARG A 77 22.59 12.36 -16.49
N LEU A 78 21.51 13.11 -16.65
CA LEU A 78 21.46 14.30 -17.48
C LEU A 78 22.37 15.40 -16.92
N GLU A 79 22.38 15.65 -15.62
CA GLU A 79 23.32 16.58 -14.99
C GLU A 79 24.77 16.16 -15.20
N LYS A 80 25.08 14.87 -15.01
CA LYS A 80 26.43 14.33 -15.20
C LYS A 80 26.86 14.33 -16.67
N ALA A 81 25.95 14.18 -17.63
CA ALA A 81 26.24 14.25 -19.06
C ALA A 81 26.33 15.70 -19.58
N ALA A 82 25.52 16.61 -19.04
CA ALA A 82 25.55 18.02 -19.41
C ALA A 82 26.84 18.72 -18.95
N ARG A 83 27.36 18.37 -17.76
CA ARG A 83 28.58 18.95 -17.18
C ARG A 83 29.83 18.83 -18.08
N PRO A 84 30.20 17.64 -18.62
CA PRO A 84 31.35 17.51 -19.52
C PRO A 84 31.10 18.09 -20.92
N VAL A 85 29.86 18.11 -21.42
CA VAL A 85 29.53 18.77 -22.70
C VAL A 85 29.70 20.29 -22.58
N MET A 86 29.22 20.91 -21.50
CA MET A 86 29.42 22.33 -21.25
C MET A 86 30.91 22.68 -21.13
N LEU A 87 31.70 21.88 -20.40
CA LEU A 87 33.14 22.10 -20.26
C LEU A 87 33.89 21.98 -21.61
N LYS A 88 33.47 21.04 -22.49
CA LYS A 88 34.04 20.88 -23.83
C LYS A 88 33.68 22.02 -24.77
N CYS A 89 32.46 22.56 -24.68
CA CYS A 89 32.04 23.70 -25.49
C CYS A 89 32.81 24.98 -25.13
N TYR A 90 33.00 25.27 -23.83
CA TYR A 90 33.82 26.42 -23.40
C TYR A 90 35.27 26.29 -23.87
N ALA A 91 35.90 25.12 -23.70
CA ALA A 91 37.29 24.89 -24.12
C ALA A 91 37.50 24.87 -25.66
N CYS A 92 36.44 24.63 -26.44
CA CYS A 92 36.50 24.68 -27.90
C CYS A 92 36.42 26.12 -28.45
N ASN A 93 35.72 27.01 -27.75
CA ASN A 93 35.55 28.40 -28.18
C ASN A 93 36.84 29.23 -28.00
N ASP A 94 37.64 28.94 -26.97
CA ASP A 94 38.92 29.62 -26.73
C ASP A 94 40.02 29.23 -27.74
N LYS A 95 39.95 28.05 -28.36
CA LYS A 95 40.95 27.58 -29.35
C LYS A 95 40.65 28.01 -30.79
N LYS A 96 39.55 28.71 -31.05
CA LYS A 96 39.21 29.26 -32.38
C LYS A 96 39.43 30.78 -32.48
N ALA A 97 39.92 31.41 -31.42
CA ALA A 97 40.18 32.85 -31.35
C ALA A 97 41.68 33.22 -31.56
N ILE A 98 42.52 32.27 -32.00
CA ILE A 98 43.93 32.49 -32.37
C ILE A 98 44.18 31.85 -33.74
#